data_AF-A0A0R0LQT6-F1
#
_entry.id   AF-A0A0R0LQT6-F1
#
_cell.length_a   1.000
_cell.length_b   1.000
_cell.length_c   1.000
_cell.angle_alpha   90.00
_cell.angle_beta   90.00
_cell.angle_gamma   90.00
#
_symmetry.space_group_name_H-M   'P 1'
#
loop_
_entity.id
_entity.type
_entity.pdbx_description
1 polymer ?
#
loop_
_entity_poly.entity_id
_entity_poly.type
_entity_poly.pdbx_seq_one_letter_code
_entity_poly.pdbx_strand_id
1 'polypeptide(L)'
;EVLQVQFSPHFPNILASSGSDRRVCIWDIEKIGQQQTPEEKNDGPPELFFLHGGHTNTVSDFAFNPLEPWEIASVAEDNVLQIWQISRP
;
A
#
# COMPACT_ATOMS: atom_id res chain seq x y z
N GLU A 1 -10.32 -9.49 -3.80
CA GLU A 1 -9.27 -10.11 -4.63
C GLU A 1 -8.06 -9.19 -4.64
N VAL A 2 -6.85 -9.75 -4.50
CA VAL A 2 -5.60 -8.99 -4.71
C VAL A 2 -5.24 -9.12 -6.18
N LEU A 3 -5.08 -7.99 -6.87
CA LEU A 3 -4.89 -7.94 -8.32
C LEU A 3 -3.44 -7.66 -8.72
N GLN A 4 -2.70 -6.91 -7.89
CA GLN A 4 -1.31 -6.55 -8.17
C GLN A 4 -0.48 -6.59 -6.88
N VAL A 5 0.80 -6.95 -7.00
CA VAL A 5 1.79 -6.87 -5.93
C VAL A 5 3.15 -6.44 -6.51
N GLN A 6 3.85 -5.54 -5.84
CA GLN A 6 5.21 -5.12 -6.21
C GLN A 6 6.07 -4.90 -4.98
N PHE A 7 7.34 -5.30 -5.05
CA PHE A 7 8.35 -4.87 -4.09
C PHE A 7 8.76 -3.42 -4.37
N SER A 8 9.06 -2.68 -3.32
CA SER A 8 9.62 -1.33 -3.45
C SER A 8 10.99 -1.39 -4.12
N PRO A 9 11.29 -0.48 -5.07
CA PRO A 9 12.62 -0.39 -5.67
C PRO A 9 13.65 0.26 -4.73
N HIS A 10 13.20 0.89 -3.64
CA HIS A 10 14.05 1.64 -2.70
C HIS A 10 14.29 0.91 -1.38
N PHE A 11 13.34 0.07 -0.95
CA PHE A 11 13.36 -0.55 0.38
C PHE A 11 13.10 -2.06 0.28
N PRO A 12 14.06 -2.92 0.65
CA PRO A 12 13.95 -4.37 0.46
C PRO A 12 12.86 -5.03 1.33
N ASN A 13 12.48 -4.38 2.44
CA ASN A 13 11.45 -4.84 3.36
C ASN A 13 10.03 -4.36 3.00
N ILE A 14 9.90 -3.48 2.00
CA ILE A 14 8.62 -2.88 1.65
C ILE A 14 8.06 -3.53 0.40
N LEU A 15 6.79 -3.90 0.46
CA LEU A 15 5.99 -4.26 -0.72
C LEU A 15 4.64 -3.57 -0.66
N ALA A 16 4.00 -3.41 -1.82
CA ALA A 16 2.66 -2.89 -1.94
C ALA A 16 1.75 -3.91 -2.64
N SER A 17 0.47 -3.84 -2.33
CA SER A 17 -0.58 -4.62 -3.01
C SER A 17 -1.79 -3.74 -3.32
N SER A 18 -2.50 -4.03 -4.40
CA SER A 18 -3.78 -3.40 -4.71
C SER A 18 -4.85 -4.45 -5.01
N GLY A 19 -6.13 -4.07 -4.92
CA GLY A 19 -7.21 -5.02 -5.14
C GLY A 19 -8.60 -4.42 -5.37
N SER A 20 -9.55 -5.35 -5.45
CA SER A 20 -10.99 -5.07 -5.65
C SER A 20 -11.65 -4.38 -4.46
N ASP A 21 -10.96 -4.27 -3.32
CA ASP A 21 -11.41 -3.56 -2.13
C ASP A 21 -11.17 -2.04 -2.19
N ARG A 22 -10.62 -1.57 -3.32
CA ARG A 22 -10.37 -0.16 -3.64
C ARG A 22 -9.18 0.42 -2.86
N ARG A 23 -8.31 -0.42 -2.31
CA ARG A 23 -7.17 0.00 -1.51
C ARG A 23 -5.86 -0.26 -2.24
N VAL A 24 -4.86 0.56 -1.92
CA VAL A 24 -3.44 0.18 -2.05
C VAL A 24 -2.88 0.06 -0.64
N CYS A 25 -2.42 -1.12 -0.28
CA CYS A 25 -1.83 -1.39 1.03
C CYS A 25 -0.31 -1.45 0.89
N ILE A 26 0.39 -0.82 1.82
CA ILE A 26 1.85 -0.84 1.95
C ILE A 26 2.19 -1.70 3.15
N TRP A 27 3.11 -2.63 2.96
CA TRP A 27 3.48 -3.62 3.94
C TRP A 27 4.96 -3.50 4.27
N ASP A 28 5.29 -3.63 5.55
CA ASP A 28 6.65 -3.71 6.06
C ASP A 28 6.89 -5.09 6.67
N ILE A 29 7.60 -5.94 5.93
CA ILE A 29 7.79 -7.34 6.31
C ILE A 29 8.71 -7.50 7.53
N GLU A 30 9.49 -6.48 7.91
CA GLU A 30 10.30 -6.52 9.14
C GLU A 30 9.42 -6.45 10.39
N LYS A 31 8.15 -6.06 10.26
CA LYS A 31 7.21 -5.99 11.37
C LYS A 31 6.40 -7.25 11.60
N ILE A 32 6.56 -8.27 10.76
CA ILE A 32 5.88 -9.56 10.92
C ILE A 32 6.21 -10.14 12.30
N GLY A 33 5.15 -10.47 13.05
CA GLY A 33 5.27 -11.08 14.39
C GLY A 33 5.59 -10.09 15.52
N GLN A 34 5.64 -8.78 15.26
CA GLN A 34 5.73 -7.78 16.33
C GLN A 34 4.49 -7.83 17.22
N GLN A 35 4.70 -7.60 18.51
CA GLN A 35 3.59 -7.55 19.47
C GLN A 35 2.78 -6.27 19.27
N GLN A 36 1.46 -6.42 19.23
CA GLN A 36 0.49 -5.33 19.19
C GLN A 36 -0.38 -5.36 20.44
N THR A 37 -0.76 -4.17 20.88
CA THR A 37 -1.86 -3.96 21.84
C THR A 37 -3.19 -4.48 21.27
N PRO A 38 -4.19 -4.78 22.12
CA PRO A 38 -5.52 -5.17 21.65
C PRO A 38 -6.17 -4.13 20.73
N GLU A 39 -5.91 -2.84 20.97
CA GLU A 39 -6.41 -1.74 20.17
C GLU A 39 -5.80 -1.73 18.77
N GLU A 40 -4.47 -1.84 18.65
CA GLU A 40 -3.75 -1.87 17.36
C GLU A 40 -4.15 -3.06 16.48
N LYS A 41 -4.48 -4.21 17.09
CA LYS A 41 -4.94 -5.40 16.35
C LYS A 41 -6.26 -5.16 15.62
N ASN A 42 -7.06 -4.18 16.04
CA ASN A 42 -8.29 -3.84 15.34
C ASN A 42 -8.01 -3.09 14.02
N ASP A 43 -6.86 -2.42 13.92
CA ASP A 43 -6.47 -1.65 12.74
C ASP A 43 -5.77 -2.52 11.68
N GLY A 44 -5.21 -3.65 12.07
CA GLY A 44 -4.62 -4.62 11.15
C GLY A 44 -3.42 -5.36 11.75
N PRO A 45 -2.78 -6.23 10.96
CA PRO A 45 -1.55 -6.90 11.38
C PRO A 45 -0.39 -5.89 11.50
N PRO A 46 0.67 -6.21 12.26
CA PRO A 46 1.76 -5.25 12.53
C PRO A 46 2.54 -4.84 11.28
N GLU A 47 2.55 -5.69 10.24
CA GLU A 47 3.16 -5.42 8.95
C GLU A 47 2.34 -4.50 8.04
N LEU A 48 1.07 -4.19 8.36
CA LEU A 48 0.30 -3.20 7.61
C LEU A 48 0.82 -1.79 7.97
N PHE A 49 1.66 -1.23 7.09
CA PHE A 49 2.34 0.03 7.33
C PHE A 49 1.49 1.24 6.95
N PHE A 50 0.81 1.18 5.81
CA PHE A 50 -0.03 2.27 5.32
C PHE A 50 -1.16 1.72 4.43
N LEU A 51 -2.30 2.41 4.45
CA LEU A 51 -3.43 2.10 3.60
C LEU A 51 -3.85 3.36 2.84
N HIS A 52 -3.68 3.32 1.52
CA HIS A 52 -4.17 4.35 0.63
C HIS A 52 -5.66 4.14 0.34
N GLY A 53 -6.47 5.10 0.76
CA GLY A 53 -7.93 5.06 0.65
C GLY A 53 -8.53 6.05 -0.33
N GLY A 54 -7.74 6.61 -1.24
CA GLY A 54 -8.20 7.64 -2.16
C GLY A 54 -9.08 7.14 -3.32
N HIS A 55 -9.05 5.85 -3.64
CA HIS A 55 -9.82 5.28 -4.76
C HIS A 55 -11.24 4.90 -4.35
N THR A 56 -12.20 5.11 -5.26
CA THR A 56 -13.62 4.79 -5.05
C THR A 56 -14.09 3.54 -5.79
N ASN A 57 -13.21 2.94 -6.59
CA ASN A 57 -13.46 1.70 -7.33
C ASN A 57 -12.21 0.78 -7.33
N THR A 58 -12.34 -0.43 -7.87
CA THR A 58 -11.27 -1.44 -7.97
C THR A 58 -9.98 -0.81 -8.49
N VAL A 59 -8.88 -1.00 -7.76
CA VAL A 59 -7.56 -0.53 -8.19
C VAL A 59 -6.98 -1.56 -9.15
N SER A 60 -6.96 -1.22 -10.43
CA SER A 60 -6.58 -2.12 -11.52
C SER A 60 -5.07 -2.30 -11.65
N ASP A 61 -4.28 -1.26 -11.34
CA ASP A 61 -2.81 -1.33 -11.33
C ASP A 61 -2.19 -0.23 -10.46
N PHE A 62 -0.91 -0.40 -10.11
CA PHE A 62 -0.08 0.63 -9.51
C PHE A 62 1.40 0.44 -9.84
N ALA A 63 2.19 1.51 -9.68
CA ALA A 63 3.63 1.47 -9.79
C ALA A 63 4.29 2.38 -8.76
N PHE A 64 5.38 1.90 -8.15
CA PHE A 64 6.31 2.75 -7.42
C PHE A 64 7.06 3.68 -8.37
N ASN A 65 7.32 4.92 -7.96
CA ASN A 65 8.28 5.77 -8.65
C ASN A 65 9.72 5.26 -8.39
N PRO A 66 10.50 4.89 -9.43
CA PRO A 66 11.86 4.41 -9.24
C PRO A 66 12.87 5.51 -8.87
N LEU A 67 12.50 6.78 -8.97
CA LEU A 67 13.36 7.93 -8.68
C LEU A 67 13.04 8.60 -7.34
N GLU A 68 11.77 8.62 -6.93
CA GLU A 68 11.31 9.29 -5.72
C GLU A 68 10.77 8.28 -4.70
N PRO A 69 11.46 8.06 -3.56
CA PRO A 69 10.97 7.17 -2.51
C PRO A 69 9.59 7.58 -2.00
N TRP A 70 8.75 6.57 -1.77
CA TRP A 70 7.38 6.68 -1.27
C TRP A 70 6.35 7.31 -2.22
N GLU A 71 6.73 7.71 -3.43
CA GLU A 71 5.78 8.14 -4.44
C GLU A 71 5.26 6.94 -5.24
N ILE A 72 3.93 6.88 -5.41
CA ILE A 72 3.23 5.81 -6.11
C ILE A 72 2.19 6.44 -7.05
N ALA A 73 2.09 5.87 -8.25
CA ALA A 73 0.96 6.09 -9.14
C ALA A 73 0.03 4.88 -9.10
N SER A 74 -1.28 5.10 -8.96
CA SER A 74 -2.28 4.03 -9.02
C SER A 74 -3.51 4.43 -9.83
N VAL A 75 -4.13 3.46 -10.47
CA VAL A 75 -5.28 3.64 -11.36
C VAL A 75 -6.44 2.75 -10.95
N ALA A 76 -7.66 3.23 -11.17
CA ALA A 76 -8.88 2.51 -10.83
C ALA A 76 -9.86 2.42 -12.03
N GLU A 77 -10.80 1.49 -11.94
CA GLU A 77 -11.78 1.19 -12.99
C GLU A 77 -12.79 2.34 -13.26
N ASP A 78 -12.88 3.34 -12.38
CA ASP A 78 -13.71 4.54 -12.54
C ASP A 78 -12.97 5.71 -13.23
N ASN A 79 -11.92 5.40 -14.00
CA ASN A 79 -11.09 6.34 -14.76
C ASN A 79 -10.26 7.30 -13.89
N VAL A 80 -10.07 6.98 -12.61
CA VAL A 80 -9.27 7.79 -11.69
C VAL A 80 -7.81 7.33 -11.71
N LEU A 81 -6.90 8.27 -11.94
CA LEU A 81 -5.47 8.13 -11.70
C LEU A 81 -5.10 9.01 -10.50
N GLN A 82 -4.30 8.46 -9.59
CA GLN A 82 -3.76 9.22 -8.45
C GLN A 82 -2.25 9.05 -8.40
N ILE A 83 -1.54 10.18 -8.26
CA ILE A 83 -0.14 10.21 -7.83
C ILE A 83 -0.14 10.70 -6.40
N TRP A 84 0.44 9.93 -5.50
CA TRP A 84 0.43 10.21 -4.08
C TRP A 84 1.74 9.79 -3.45
N GLN A 85 2.08 10.44 -2.34
CA GLN A 85 3.27 10.15 -1.57
C GLN A 85 2.88 9.93 -0.12
N ILE A 86 3.41 8.88 0.50
CA ILE A 86 3.24 8.63 1.93
C ILE A 86 3.96 9.76 2.68
N SER A 87 3.27 10.41 3.62
CA SER A 87 3.91 11.40 4.49
C SER A 87 5.07 10.72 5.22
N ARG A 88 6.25 11.35 5.18
CA ARG A 88 7.43 10.81 5.86
C ARG A 88 7.07 10.51 7.33
N PRO A 89 7.27 9.27 7.80
CA PRO A 89 7.06 8.93 9.20
C PRO A 89 7.99 9.71 10.12
#